data_AF-A0A924XC38-F1
#
_entry.id   AF-A0A924XC38-F1
#
_cell.length_a   1.000
_cell.length_b   1.000
_cell.length_c   1.000
_cell.angle_alpha   90.00
_cell.angle_beta   90.00
_cell.angle_gamma   90.00
#
_symmetry.space_group_name_H-M   'P 1'
#
loop_
_entity.id
_entity.type
_entity.pdbx_description
1 polymer ?
#
loop_
_entity_poly.entity_id
_entity_poly.type
_entity_poly.pdbx_seq_one_letter_code
_entity_poly.pdbx_strand_id
1 'polypeptide(L)'
;MTVGDWLSSRLGFAPPALAGQVRAALDADMLRGVEELPEICVSKGERLLRDLLLKAPDARERAGELLLVDALVTYAFEAAIENVQTLDDRARLAIERLSAVAAGMPR
;
A
#
# COMPACT_ATOMS: atom_id res chain seq x y z
N MET A 1 -1.03 -19.42 -1.84
CA MET A 1 -0.99 -18.64 -0.58
C MET A 1 -1.96 -17.49 -0.75
N THR A 2 -2.82 -17.22 0.23
CA THR A 2 -3.74 -16.07 0.15
C THR A 2 -3.06 -14.79 0.64
N VAL A 3 -3.66 -13.63 0.35
CA VAL A 3 -3.24 -12.34 0.94
C VAL A 3 -3.21 -12.41 2.46
N GLY A 4 -4.25 -12.99 3.09
CA GLY A 4 -4.32 -13.12 4.56
C GLY A 4 -3.20 -13.99 5.14
N ASP A 5 -2.87 -15.11 4.48
CA ASP A 5 -1.77 -15.98 4.88
C ASP A 5 -0.43 -15.23 4.80
N TRP A 6 -0.20 -14.52 3.70
CA TRP A 6 1.03 -13.77 3.46
C TRP A 6 1.21 -12.65 4.51
N LEU A 7 0.16 -11.85 4.74
CA LEU A 7 0.18 -10.77 5.74
C LEU A 7 0.44 -11.29 7.14
N SER A 8 -0.15 -12.44 7.51
CA SER A 8 0.07 -13.05 8.82
C SER A 8 1.54 -13.39 9.07
N SER A 9 2.29 -13.72 8.02
CA SER A 9 3.73 -14.00 8.10
C SER A 9 4.61 -12.74 8.24
N ARG A 10 4.10 -11.54 7.93
CA ARG A 10 4.86 -10.27 7.93
C ARG A 10 4.47 -9.34 9.08
N LEU A 11 3.19 -9.29 9.41
CA LEU A 11 2.64 -8.35 10.39
C LEU A 11 3.04 -8.65 11.84
N GLY A 12 3.64 -9.81 12.13
CA GLY A 12 4.15 -10.14 13.45
C GLY A 12 5.28 -9.20 13.96
N PHE A 13 5.93 -8.48 13.05
CA PHE A 13 7.02 -7.54 13.37
C PHE A 13 6.59 -6.06 13.29
N ALA A 14 5.38 -5.79 12.82
CA ALA A 14 4.87 -4.42 12.69
C ALA A 14 4.27 -3.93 14.02
N PRO A 15 4.36 -2.61 14.32
CA PRO A 15 3.64 -2.03 15.44
C PRO A 15 2.13 -2.36 15.38
N PRO A 16 1.47 -2.74 16.49
CA PRO A 16 0.09 -3.23 16.47
C PRO A 16 -0.92 -2.29 15.79
N ALA A 17 -0.75 -0.98 15.96
CA ALA A 17 -1.60 0.03 15.33
C ALA A 17 -1.51 -0.03 13.80
N LEU A 18 -0.28 -0.05 13.25
CA LEU A 18 -0.06 -0.16 11.80
C LEU A 18 -0.55 -1.52 11.27
N ALA A 19 -0.29 -2.60 12.00
CA ALA A 19 -0.77 -3.93 11.61
C ALA A 19 -2.31 -3.98 11.53
N GLY A 20 -3.00 -3.35 12.48
CA GLY A 20 -4.46 -3.22 12.46
C GLY A 20 -4.96 -2.41 11.26
N GLN A 21 -4.29 -1.30 10.94
CA GLN A 21 -4.62 -0.45 9.80
C GLN A 21 -4.43 -1.17 8.46
N VAL A 22 -3.31 -1.90 8.29
CA VAL A 22 -3.04 -2.69 7.08
C VAL A 22 -4.09 -3.79 6.90
N ARG A 23 -4.45 -4.50 7.98
CA ARG A 23 -5.51 -5.51 7.93
C ARG A 23 -6.85 -4.91 7.53
N ALA A 24 -7.24 -3.79 8.14
CA ALA A 24 -8.48 -3.11 7.82
C ALA A 24 -8.51 -2.63 6.35
N ALA A 25 -7.40 -2.11 5.84
CA ALA A 25 -7.30 -1.66 4.45
C ALA A 25 -7.46 -2.80 3.44
N LEU A 26 -7.02 -4.01 3.79
CA LEU A 26 -6.98 -5.19 2.91
C LEU A 26 -8.09 -6.21 3.19
N ASP A 27 -9.01 -5.94 4.12
CA ASP A 27 -10.00 -6.91 4.63
C ASP A 27 -10.82 -7.58 3.50
N ALA A 28 -11.31 -6.76 2.56
CA ALA A 28 -12.09 -7.23 1.41
C ALA A 28 -11.29 -8.12 0.44
N ASP A 29 -9.96 -8.13 0.53
CA ASP A 29 -9.05 -8.83 -0.38
C ASP A 29 -8.35 -10.03 0.29
N MET A 30 -8.64 -10.33 1.56
CA MET A 30 -7.89 -11.35 2.34
C MET A 30 -7.88 -12.75 1.72
N LEU A 31 -8.94 -13.12 1.01
CA LEU A 31 -9.08 -14.44 0.38
C LEU A 31 -8.49 -14.52 -1.04
N ARG A 32 -8.00 -13.40 -1.57
CA ARG A 32 -7.41 -13.33 -2.92
C ARG A 32 -6.03 -13.99 -2.97
N GLY A 33 -5.57 -14.28 -4.19
CA GLY A 33 -4.24 -14.83 -4.42
C GLY A 33 -3.14 -13.81 -4.10
N VAL A 34 -2.04 -14.26 -3.50
CA VAL A 34 -0.88 -13.41 -3.16
C VAL A 34 -0.27 -12.73 -4.39
N GLU A 35 -0.39 -13.34 -5.56
CA GLU A 35 0.07 -12.79 -6.84
C GLU A 35 -0.62 -11.47 -7.23
N GLU A 36 -1.81 -11.22 -6.70
CA GLU A 36 -2.60 -10.01 -6.90
C GLU A 36 -2.22 -8.91 -5.88
N LEU A 37 -1.54 -9.27 -4.79
CA LEU A 37 -1.23 -8.38 -3.67
C LEU A 37 -0.47 -7.11 -4.09
N PRO A 38 0.53 -7.15 -5.00
CA PRO A 38 1.22 -5.94 -5.43
C PRO A 38 0.26 -4.88 -6.00
N GLU A 39 -0.64 -5.28 -6.89
CA GLU A 39 -1.60 -4.36 -7.51
C GLU A 39 -2.64 -3.86 -6.50
N ILE A 40 -3.15 -4.77 -5.64
CA ILE A 40 -4.10 -4.42 -4.58
C ILE A 40 -3.51 -3.35 -3.65
N CYS A 41 -2.28 -3.56 -3.19
CA CYS A 41 -1.59 -2.64 -2.30
C CYS A 41 -1.32 -1.27 -2.96
N VAL A 42 -0.78 -1.25 -4.19
CA VAL A 42 -0.52 0.00 -4.92
C VAL A 42 -1.82 0.75 -5.19
N SER A 43 -2.89 0.07 -5.61
CA SER A 43 -4.19 0.71 -5.88
C SER A 43 -4.80 1.33 -4.63
N LYS A 44 -4.75 0.63 -3.49
CA LYS A 44 -5.25 1.17 -2.22
C LYS A 44 -4.38 2.32 -1.70
N GLY A 45 -3.06 2.19 -1.79
CA GLY A 45 -2.12 3.25 -1.44
C GLY A 45 -2.36 4.52 -2.26
N GLU A 46 -2.60 4.38 -3.57
CA GLU A 46 -2.94 5.50 -4.46
C GLU A 46 -4.23 6.21 -4.03
N ARG A 47 -5.30 5.45 -3.75
CA ARG A 47 -6.59 6.02 -3.31
C ARG A 47 -6.46 6.75 -1.98
N LEU A 48 -5.80 6.10 -1.00
CA LEU A 48 -5.55 6.70 0.31
C LEU A 48 -4.71 7.97 0.18
N LEU A 49 -3.66 7.97 -0.64
CA LEU A 49 -2.83 9.14 -0.88
C LEU A 49 -3.61 10.30 -1.54
N ARG A 50 -4.51 9.99 -2.46
CA ARG A 50 -5.38 10.99 -3.11
C ARG A 50 -6.36 11.59 -2.11
N ASP A 51 -7.07 10.76 -1.35
CA ASP A 51 -7.96 11.20 -0.28
C ASP A 51 -7.19 11.96 0.80
N LEU A 52 -5.91 11.59 0.97
CA LEU A 52 -5.01 12.30 1.84
C LEU A 52 -4.85 13.74 1.36
N LEU A 53 -4.29 13.91 0.17
CA LEU A 53 -3.96 15.23 -0.35
C LEU A 53 -5.18 16.15 -0.54
N LEU A 54 -6.38 15.60 -0.76
CA LEU A 54 -7.62 16.39 -0.91
C LEU A 54 -8.18 16.99 0.38
N LYS A 55 -7.85 16.45 1.55
CA LYS A 55 -8.30 17.02 2.85
C LYS A 55 -7.23 17.98 3.40
N ALA A 56 -7.67 19.00 4.14
CA ALA A 56 -6.85 20.11 4.67
C ALA A 56 -5.59 19.68 5.48
N PRO A 57 -4.57 20.55 5.62
CA PRO A 57 -3.15 20.18 5.65
C PRO A 57 -2.55 19.92 7.04
N ASP A 58 -3.33 19.59 8.07
CA ASP A 58 -2.77 19.31 9.40
C ASP A 58 -2.01 17.98 9.41
N ALA A 59 -0.75 18.04 8.98
CA ALA A 59 0.11 16.91 8.64
C ALA A 59 0.34 15.96 9.82
N ARG A 60 0.24 16.45 11.06
CA ARG A 60 0.50 15.65 12.26
C ARG A 60 -0.61 14.62 12.53
N GLU A 61 -1.86 14.97 12.26
CA GLU A 61 -2.99 14.04 12.47
C GLU A 61 -3.00 12.91 11.43
N ARG A 62 -2.29 13.10 10.33
CA ARG A 62 -2.33 12.25 9.13
C ARG A 62 -1.07 11.43 8.91
N ALA A 63 -0.09 11.59 9.79
CA ALA A 63 1.16 10.83 9.76
C ALA A 63 0.90 9.31 9.78
N GLY A 64 -0.13 8.85 10.51
CA GLY A 64 -0.52 7.44 10.53
C GLY A 64 -1.07 6.95 9.19
N GLU A 65 -1.87 7.76 8.50
CA GLU A 65 -2.38 7.43 7.17
C GLU A 65 -1.27 7.42 6.11
N LEU A 66 -0.31 8.35 6.19
CA LEU A 66 0.88 8.34 5.33
C LEU A 66 1.75 7.11 5.58
N LEU A 67 1.93 6.71 6.84
CA LEU A 67 2.64 5.48 7.19
C LEU A 67 1.93 4.23 6.67
N LEU A 68 0.59 4.23 6.65
CA LEU A 68 -0.17 3.17 6.02
C LEU A 68 0.06 3.11 4.51
N VAL A 69 0.07 4.25 3.82
CA VAL A 69 0.39 4.30 2.38
C VAL A 69 1.79 3.76 2.11
N ASP A 70 2.79 4.18 2.90
CA ASP A 70 4.16 3.68 2.82
C ASP A 70 4.21 2.15 3.00
N ALA A 71 3.60 1.63 4.07
CA ALA A 71 3.56 0.21 4.34
C ALA A 71 2.89 -0.61 3.22
N LEU A 72 1.80 -0.10 2.62
CA LEU A 72 1.17 -0.75 1.46
C LEU A 72 2.13 -0.85 0.28
N VAL A 73 2.86 0.22 -0.03
CA VAL A 73 3.86 0.22 -1.11
C VAL A 73 5.02 -0.73 -0.79
N THR A 74 5.50 -0.75 0.45
CA THR A 74 6.52 -1.71 0.91
C THR A 74 6.05 -3.15 0.70
N TYR A 75 4.84 -3.49 1.14
CA TYR A 75 4.31 -4.84 0.97
C TYR A 75 4.02 -5.20 -0.48
N ALA A 76 3.68 -4.23 -1.33
CA ALA A 76 3.56 -4.48 -2.77
C ALA A 76 4.89 -4.95 -3.37
N PHE A 77 5.99 -4.31 -2.98
CA PHE A 77 7.33 -4.69 -3.46
C PHE A 77 7.83 -5.98 -2.82
N GLU A 78 7.62 -6.18 -1.52
CA GLU A 78 7.98 -7.45 -0.88
C GLU A 78 7.28 -8.64 -1.55
N ALA A 79 5.98 -8.53 -1.85
CA ALA A 79 5.25 -9.56 -2.57
C ALA A 79 5.71 -9.70 -4.03
N ALA A 80 6.17 -8.61 -4.66
CA ALA A 80 6.69 -8.65 -6.03
C ALA A 80 8.08 -9.29 -6.14
N ILE A 81 8.89 -9.30 -5.08
CA ILE A 81 10.23 -9.94 -5.07
C ILE A 81 10.13 -11.45 -5.37
N GLU A 82 9.02 -12.09 -5.03
CA GLU A 82 8.78 -13.50 -5.36
C GLU A 82 8.78 -13.76 -6.88
N ASN A 83 8.63 -12.71 -7.70
CA ASN A 83 8.82 -12.76 -9.15
C ASN A 83 9.71 -11.60 -9.66
N VAL A 84 11.02 -11.78 -9.49
CA VAL A 84 12.08 -10.83 -9.87
C VAL A 84 11.96 -10.30 -11.30
N GLN A 85 11.49 -11.13 -12.26
CA GLN A 85 11.36 -10.71 -13.67
C GLN A 85 10.36 -9.58 -13.87
N THR A 86 9.42 -9.40 -12.95
CA THR A 86 8.37 -8.36 -13.02
C THR A 86 8.59 -7.19 -12.07
N LEU A 87 9.66 -7.24 -11.27
CA LEU A 87 9.88 -6.28 -10.18
C LEU A 87 10.12 -4.87 -10.70
N ASP A 88 10.98 -4.70 -11.70
CA ASP A 88 11.33 -3.39 -12.26
C ASP A 88 10.11 -2.70 -12.89
N ASP A 89 9.32 -3.44 -13.66
CA ASP A 89 8.09 -2.93 -14.28
C ASP A 89 7.05 -2.53 -13.22
N ARG A 90 6.90 -3.33 -12.16
CA ARG A 90 5.99 -3.04 -11.05
C ARG A 90 6.44 -1.82 -10.25
N ALA A 91 7.74 -1.69 -9.99
CA ALA A 91 8.33 -0.53 -9.31
C ALA A 91 8.11 0.74 -10.11
N ARG A 92 8.41 0.71 -11.42
CA ARG A 92 8.16 1.83 -12.33
C ARG A 92 6.69 2.25 -12.33
N LEU A 93 5.77 1.30 -12.49
CA LEU A 93 4.33 1.58 -12.52
C LEU A 93 3.84 2.18 -11.19
N ALA A 94 4.29 1.67 -10.05
CA ALA A 94 3.94 2.22 -8.75
C ALA A 94 4.40 3.67 -8.58
N ILE A 95 5.65 3.98 -8.97
CA ILE A 95 6.20 5.33 -8.92
C ILE A 95 5.42 6.28 -9.83
N GLU A 96 5.11 5.86 -11.06
CA GLU A 96 4.32 6.65 -12.02
C GLU A 96 2.94 7.00 -11.46
N ARG A 97 2.24 6.01 -10.89
CA ARG A 97 0.90 6.19 -10.31
C ARG A 97 0.91 7.13 -9.11
N LEU A 98 1.81 6.92 -8.15
CA LEU A 98 1.88 7.75 -6.94
C LEU A 98 2.29 9.19 -7.27
N SER A 99 3.23 9.38 -8.21
CA SER A 99 3.65 10.71 -8.66
C SER A 99 2.51 11.46 -9.37
N ALA A 100 1.68 10.75 -10.14
CA ALA A 100 0.51 11.35 -10.79
C ALA A 100 -0.54 11.86 -9.78
N VAL A 101 -0.67 11.24 -8.61
CA VAL A 101 -1.51 11.76 -7.53
C VAL A 101 -1.02 13.13 -7.08
N ALA A 102 0.29 13.29 -6.89
CA ALA A 102 0.88 14.56 -6.45
C ALA A 102 0.77 15.66 -7.53
N ALA A 103 0.95 15.31 -8.81
CA ALA A 103 0.90 16.26 -9.92
C ALA A 103 -0.52 16.76 -10.25
N GLY A 104 -1.56 15.97 -9.94
CA GLY A 104 -2.96 16.31 -10.21
C GLY A 104 -3.64 17.22 -9.18
N MET A 105 -2.91 17.66 -8.15
CA MET A 105 -3.48 18.50 -7.09
C MET A 105 -3.52 19.99 -7.49
N PRO A 106 -4.64 20.70 -7.25
CA PRO A 106 -4.68 22.16 -7.41
C PRO A 106 -3.67 22.81 -6.44
N ARG A 107 -2.89 23.78 -6.94
CA ARG A 107 -1.90 24.54 -6.17
C ARG A 107 -2.56 25.58 -5.27
#